data_AF-A0A3M1BLB2-F1
#
_entry.id   AF-A0A3M1BLB2-F1
#
_cell.length_a   1.000
_cell.length_b   1.000
_cell.length_c   1.000
_cell.angle_alpha   90.00
_cell.angle_beta   90.00
_cell.angle_gamma   90.00
#
_symmetry.space_group_name_H-M   'P 1'
#
loop_
_entity.id
_entity.type
_entity.pdbx_description
1 polymer ?
#
loop_
_entity_poly.entity_id
_entity_poly.type
_entity_poly.pdbx_seq_one_letter_code
_entity_poly.pdbx_strand_id
1 'polypeptide(L)'
;MLFWRKSEEEKLAEKGDKNAILALIEKGKREKAIEILEKFKENPELRGLLFRLYMEEGKYYYAYQLIEHYDPELATAKEKALIYERVGELEKSAREYSKLGDWESLKRAGLLMWQAKRPEEALELLNRSLKLAPALKRQEVEESIRNIQEELGLIQKETLLEK
;
A
#
# COMPACT_ATOMS: atom_id res chain seq x y z
N MET A 1 1.36 44.06 -7.15
CA MET A 1 2.05 42.75 -7.20
C MET A 1 2.92 42.63 -5.97
N LEU A 2 2.61 41.72 -5.04
CA LEU A 2 3.49 41.45 -3.91
C LEU A 2 4.56 40.44 -4.37
N PHE A 3 5.78 40.91 -4.61
CA PHE A 3 6.93 40.04 -4.82
C PHE A 3 7.39 39.51 -3.46
N TRP A 4 6.87 38.35 -3.06
CA TRP A 4 7.40 37.64 -1.90
C TRP A 4 8.81 37.14 -2.23
N ARG A 5 9.81 37.70 -1.57
CA ARG A 5 11.21 37.26 -1.70
C ARG A 5 11.36 35.91 -1.00
N LYS A 6 11.93 34.91 -1.69
CA LYS A 6 12.22 33.60 -1.10
C LYS A 6 13.08 33.76 0.16
N SER A 7 12.74 33.03 1.21
CA SER A 7 13.57 32.99 2.43
C SER A 7 14.91 32.30 2.14
N GLU A 8 15.93 32.52 2.98
CA GLU A 8 17.20 31.79 2.84
C GLU A 8 16.99 30.28 3.00
N GLU A 9 16.07 29.86 3.86
CA GLU A 9 15.66 28.46 4.01
C GLU A 9 15.09 27.90 2.71
N GLU A 10 14.20 28.63 2.03
CA GLU A 10 13.65 28.19 0.74
C GLU A 10 14.73 28.06 -0.33
N LYS A 11 15.72 28.97 -0.33
CA LYS A 11 16.86 28.90 -1.26
C LYS A 11 17.77 27.70 -0.97
N LEU A 12 18.00 27.39 0.30
CA LEU A 12 18.79 26.22 0.71
C LEU A 12 18.06 24.92 0.36
N ALA A 13 16.75 24.86 0.63
CA ALA A 13 15.92 23.72 0.28
C ALA A 13 15.93 23.48 -1.24
N GLU A 14 15.79 24.53 -2.06
CA GLU A 14 15.87 24.42 -3.53
C GLU A 14 17.22 23.91 -4.06
N LYS A 15 18.28 23.98 -3.26
CA LYS A 15 19.59 23.40 -3.56
C LYS A 15 19.75 21.96 -3.05
N GLY A 16 18.72 21.38 -2.45
CA GLY A 16 18.75 20.02 -1.91
C GLY A 16 19.24 19.94 -0.46
N ASP A 17 19.32 21.05 0.28
CA ASP A 17 19.67 21.00 1.69
C ASP A 17 18.56 20.32 2.49
N LYS A 18 18.85 19.11 3.00
CA LYS A 18 17.87 18.28 3.71
C LYS A 18 17.30 18.97 4.95
N ASN A 19 18.11 19.69 5.71
CA ASN A 19 17.65 20.35 6.95
C ASN A 19 16.69 21.50 6.63
N ALA A 20 16.98 22.26 5.59
CA ALA A 20 16.09 23.31 5.10
C ALA A 20 14.77 22.72 4.57
N ILE A 21 14.81 21.59 3.86
CA ILE A 21 13.59 20.89 3.42
C ILE A 21 12.77 20.41 4.62
N LEU A 22 13.41 19.81 5.64
CA LEU A 22 12.73 19.40 6.87
C LEU A 22 12.09 20.58 7.60
N ALA A 23 12.80 21.71 7.70
CA ALA A 23 12.25 22.93 8.29
C ALA A 23 11.02 23.46 7.55
N LEU A 24 10.97 23.33 6.21
CA LEU A 24 9.76 23.65 5.44
C LEU A 24 8.58 22.74 5.81
N ILE A 25 8.84 21.43 5.96
CA ILE A 25 7.82 20.44 6.34
C ILE A 25 7.27 20.75 7.75
N GLU A 26 8.15 21.03 8.72
CA GLU A 26 7.77 21.38 10.09
C GLU A 26 6.92 22.66 10.15
N LYS A 27 7.18 23.62 9.25
CA LYS A 27 6.37 24.84 9.10
C LYS A 27 5.07 24.63 8.32
N GLY A 28 4.70 23.38 8.01
CA GLY A 28 3.49 23.05 7.27
C GLY A 28 3.56 23.36 5.77
N LYS A 29 4.73 23.73 5.23
CA LYS A 29 4.91 23.98 3.78
C LYS A 29 5.15 22.68 3.01
N ARG A 30 4.29 21.69 3.22
CA ARG A 30 4.46 20.31 2.73
C ARG A 30 4.43 20.23 1.20
N GLU A 31 3.51 20.92 0.53
CA GLU A 31 3.43 20.94 -0.93
C GLU A 31 4.72 21.50 -1.53
N LYS A 32 5.28 22.56 -0.92
CA LYS A 32 6.52 23.15 -1.37
C LYS A 32 7.71 22.20 -1.20
N ALA A 33 7.77 21.50 -0.07
CA ALA A 33 8.79 20.48 0.16
C ALA A 33 8.70 19.36 -0.88
N ILE A 34 7.49 18.89 -1.23
CA ILE A 34 7.28 17.91 -2.29
C ILE A 34 7.79 18.43 -3.64
N GLU A 35 7.39 19.64 -4.07
CA GLU A 35 7.86 20.24 -5.33
C GLU A 35 9.39 20.32 -5.42
N ILE A 36 10.05 20.60 -4.30
CA ILE A 36 11.51 20.65 -4.23
C ILE A 36 12.09 19.25 -4.36
N LEU A 37 11.60 18.31 -3.56
CA LEU A 37 12.09 16.94 -3.49
C LEU A 37 11.92 16.15 -4.79
N GLU A 38 10.87 16.43 -5.58
CA GLU A 38 10.65 15.87 -6.92
C GLU A 38 11.85 16.05 -7.86
N LYS A 39 12.58 17.16 -7.70
CA LYS A 39 13.80 17.46 -8.49
C LYS A 39 14.99 16.58 -8.08
N PHE A 40 14.89 15.90 -6.95
CA PHE A 40 15.94 15.08 -6.33
C PHE A 40 15.54 13.62 -6.14
N LYS A 41 14.55 13.13 -6.91
CA LYS A 41 14.11 11.72 -6.87
C LYS A 41 15.21 10.68 -7.13
N GLU A 42 16.30 11.06 -7.79
CA GLU A 42 17.48 10.22 -8.01
C GLU A 42 18.41 10.14 -6.79
N ASN A 43 18.31 11.08 -5.85
CA ASN A 43 19.11 11.08 -4.63
C ASN A 43 18.43 10.16 -3.59
N PRO A 44 19.05 9.05 -3.14
CA PRO A 44 18.40 8.08 -2.26
C PRO A 44 17.92 8.68 -0.93
N GLU A 45 18.68 9.60 -0.34
CA GLU A 45 18.33 10.21 0.94
C GLU A 45 17.11 11.14 0.82
N LEU A 46 17.08 11.97 -0.23
CA LEU A 46 15.96 12.88 -0.49
C LEU A 46 14.74 12.14 -1.05
N ARG A 47 14.94 11.09 -1.85
CA ARG A 47 13.87 10.19 -2.29
C ARG A 47 13.15 9.54 -1.12
N GLY A 48 13.88 9.11 -0.09
CA GLY A 48 13.27 8.58 1.14
C GLY A 48 12.38 9.60 1.86
N LEU A 49 12.76 10.89 1.84
CA LEU A 49 11.93 11.96 2.38
C LEU A 49 10.68 12.22 1.52
N LEU A 50 10.84 12.22 0.19
CA LEU A 50 9.75 12.38 -0.77
C LEU A 50 8.71 11.26 -0.64
N PHE A 51 9.17 10.01 -0.59
CA PHE A 51 8.32 8.83 -0.40
C PHE A 51 7.46 8.95 0.85
N ARG A 52 8.08 9.31 1.98
CA ARG A 52 7.35 9.50 3.24
C ARG A 52 6.26 10.56 3.12
N LEU A 53 6.57 11.71 2.52
CA LEU A 53 5.58 12.76 2.30
C LEU A 53 4.44 12.28 1.39
N TYR A 54 4.72 11.51 0.33
CA TYR A 54 3.64 10.94 -0.47
C TYR A 54 2.74 10.00 0.33
N MET A 55 3.33 9.16 1.18
CA MET A 55 2.57 8.23 2.01
C MET A 55 1.71 8.97 3.04
N GLU A 56 2.26 9.99 3.71
CA GLU A 56 1.52 10.83 4.66
C GLU A 56 0.37 11.61 4.00
N GLU A 57 0.58 12.11 2.77
CA GLU A 57 -0.42 12.87 2.01
C GLU A 57 -1.35 11.98 1.16
N GLY A 58 -1.28 10.66 1.29
CA GLY A 58 -2.11 9.71 0.54
C GLY A 58 -1.88 9.72 -0.99
N LYS A 59 -0.71 10.21 -1.43
CA LYS A 59 -0.29 10.33 -2.85
C LYS A 59 0.26 9.00 -3.37
N TYR A 60 -0.53 7.92 -3.26
CA TYR A 60 -0.09 6.54 -3.51
C TYR A 60 0.42 6.29 -4.94
N TYR A 61 -0.16 6.96 -5.95
CA TYR A 61 0.32 6.82 -7.34
C TYR A 61 1.77 7.32 -7.50
N TYR A 62 2.13 8.42 -6.83
CA TYR A 62 3.50 8.93 -6.89
C TYR A 62 4.47 8.06 -6.06
N ALA A 63 4.02 7.55 -4.91
CA ALA A 63 4.79 6.57 -4.13
C ALA A 63 5.05 5.28 -4.94
N TYR A 64 4.06 4.80 -5.70
CA TYR A 64 4.20 3.68 -6.63
C TYR A 64 5.30 3.92 -7.66
N GLN A 65 5.33 5.10 -8.28
CA GLN A 65 6.37 5.46 -9.25
C GLN A 65 7.77 5.43 -8.64
N LEU A 66 7.94 5.84 -7.38
CA LEU A 66 9.24 5.77 -6.71
C LEU A 66 9.72 4.32 -6.52
N ILE A 67 8.83 3.42 -6.12
CA ILE A 67 9.19 2.01 -5.90
C ILE A 67 9.50 1.32 -7.22
N GLU A 68 8.68 1.52 -8.25
CA GLU A 68 8.77 0.76 -9.51
C GLU A 68 9.88 1.24 -10.43
N HIS A 69 10.22 2.53 -10.39
CA HIS A 69 11.15 3.12 -11.36
C HIS A 69 12.48 3.54 -10.75
N TYR A 70 12.55 3.72 -9.43
CA TYR A 70 13.76 4.24 -8.78
C TYR A 70 14.37 3.24 -7.81
N ASP A 71 13.55 2.67 -6.92
CA ASP A 71 14.06 1.85 -5.84
C ASP A 71 12.99 0.91 -5.27
N PRO A 72 13.00 -0.37 -5.72
CA PRO A 72 12.10 -1.36 -5.18
C PRO A 72 12.25 -1.55 -3.67
N GLU A 73 13.41 -1.29 -3.06
CA GLU A 73 13.63 -1.51 -1.62
C GLU A 73 13.28 -0.28 -0.76
N LEU A 74 12.75 0.78 -1.38
CA LEU A 74 12.33 2.01 -0.71
C LEU A 74 11.21 1.82 0.31
N ALA A 75 10.39 0.79 0.11
CA ALA A 75 9.19 0.53 0.89
C ALA A 75 9.20 -0.88 1.47
N THR A 76 8.68 -1.02 2.69
CA THR A 76 8.42 -2.32 3.31
C THR A 76 7.36 -3.10 2.54
N ALA A 77 7.29 -4.43 2.73
CA ALA A 77 6.23 -5.25 2.13
C ALA A 77 4.81 -4.73 2.49
N LYS A 78 4.61 -4.26 3.73
CA LYS A 78 3.34 -3.67 4.18
C LYS A 78 2.99 -2.39 3.40
N GLU A 79 3.96 -1.51 3.20
CA GLU A 79 3.76 -0.27 2.43
C GLU A 79 3.52 -0.56 0.95
N LYS A 80 4.30 -1.46 0.34
CA LYS A 80 4.09 -1.90 -1.05
C LYS A 80 2.69 -2.48 -1.23
N ALA A 81 2.27 -3.36 -0.33
CA ALA A 81 0.95 -3.98 -0.36
C ALA A 81 -0.16 -2.92 -0.38
N LEU A 82 -0.09 -1.94 0.53
CA LEU A 82 -1.02 -0.82 0.57
C LEU A 82 -0.97 0.02 -0.72
N ILE A 83 0.23 0.43 -1.16
CA ILE A 83 0.39 1.26 -2.36
C ILE A 83 -0.22 0.58 -3.57
N TYR A 84 0.15 -0.68 -3.83
CA TYR A 84 -0.37 -1.48 -4.94
C TYR A 84 -1.89 -1.61 -4.87
N GLU A 85 -2.45 -1.84 -3.68
CA GLU A 85 -3.90 -1.92 -3.51
C GLU A 85 -4.57 -0.60 -3.90
N ARG A 86 -4.02 0.53 -3.43
CA ARG A 86 -4.58 1.87 -3.66
C ARG A 86 -4.49 2.31 -5.12
N VAL A 87 -3.53 1.78 -5.89
CA VAL A 87 -3.41 2.03 -7.33
C VAL A 87 -4.09 0.95 -8.20
N GLY A 88 -4.70 -0.06 -7.59
CA GLY A 88 -5.43 -1.12 -8.31
C GLY A 88 -4.57 -2.28 -8.84
N GLU A 89 -3.30 -2.35 -8.44
CA GLU A 89 -2.38 -3.46 -8.76
C GLU A 89 -2.64 -4.66 -7.84
N LEU A 90 -3.82 -5.28 -7.98
CA LEU A 90 -4.36 -6.26 -7.03
C LEU A 90 -3.45 -7.46 -6.80
N GLU A 91 -2.90 -8.05 -7.87
CA GLU A 91 -1.99 -9.21 -7.76
C GLU A 91 -0.68 -8.85 -7.05
N LYS A 92 -0.09 -7.69 -7.38
CA LYS A 92 1.14 -7.22 -6.72
C LYS A 92 0.86 -6.99 -5.24
N SER A 93 -0.27 -6.35 -4.91
CA SER A 93 -0.70 -6.12 -3.54
C SER A 93 -0.85 -7.43 -2.77
N ALA A 94 -1.56 -8.41 -3.34
CA ALA A 94 -1.74 -9.72 -2.74
C ALA A 94 -0.41 -10.44 -2.46
N ARG A 95 0.54 -10.37 -3.41
CA ARG A 95 1.87 -10.95 -3.23
C ARG A 95 2.60 -10.31 -2.05
N GLU A 96 2.58 -8.99 -1.92
CA GLU A 96 3.23 -8.31 -0.80
C GLU A 96 2.56 -8.58 0.54
N TYR A 97 1.22 -8.58 0.61
CA TYR A 97 0.49 -9.00 1.83
C TYR A 97 0.84 -10.44 2.23
N SER A 98 0.96 -11.35 1.26
CA SER A 98 1.28 -12.76 1.54
C SER A 98 2.64 -12.98 2.19
N LYS A 99 3.60 -12.05 2.00
CA LYS A 99 4.94 -12.10 2.60
C LYS A 99 4.92 -11.78 4.10
N LEU A 100 3.90 -11.04 4.59
CA LEU A 100 3.79 -10.69 6.01
C LEU A 100 3.47 -11.93 6.87
N GLY A 101 2.78 -12.92 6.29
CA GLY A 101 2.63 -14.24 6.87
C GLY A 101 1.66 -14.36 8.05
N ASP A 102 1.05 -13.26 8.51
CA ASP A 102 -0.02 -13.30 9.50
C ASP A 102 -1.39 -13.62 8.84
N TRP A 103 -2.35 -14.06 9.66
CA TRP A 103 -3.65 -14.51 9.17
C TRP A 103 -4.44 -13.39 8.48
N GLU A 104 -4.35 -12.15 8.95
CA GLU A 104 -5.12 -11.01 8.45
C GLU A 104 -4.59 -10.59 7.08
N SER A 105 -3.26 -10.48 6.96
CA SER A 105 -2.59 -10.18 5.69
C SER A 105 -2.83 -11.29 4.65
N LEU A 106 -2.76 -12.57 5.03
CA LEU A 106 -3.08 -13.67 4.13
C LEU A 106 -4.55 -13.67 3.70
N LYS A 107 -5.47 -13.31 4.61
CA LYS A 107 -6.89 -13.14 4.26
C LYS A 107 -7.04 -12.04 3.22
N ARG A 108 -6.42 -10.87 3.45
CA ARG A 108 -6.46 -9.76 2.50
C ARG A 108 -5.90 -10.14 1.14
N ALA A 109 -4.76 -10.83 1.12
CA ALA A 109 -4.14 -11.34 -0.09
C ALA A 109 -5.06 -12.27 -0.88
N GLY A 110 -5.72 -13.22 -0.21
CA GLY A 110 -6.68 -14.12 -0.85
C GLY A 110 -7.89 -13.39 -1.45
N LEU A 111 -8.44 -12.40 -0.75
CA LEU A 111 -9.55 -11.59 -1.25
C LEU A 111 -9.14 -10.74 -2.47
N LEU A 112 -7.93 -10.20 -2.48
CA LEU A 112 -7.40 -9.45 -3.62
C LEU A 112 -7.17 -10.35 -4.84
N MET A 113 -6.66 -11.59 -4.64
CA MET A 113 -6.56 -12.58 -5.73
C MET A 113 -7.93 -12.97 -6.27
N TRP A 114 -8.95 -13.08 -5.41
CA TRP A 114 -10.32 -13.32 -5.87
C TRP A 114 -10.84 -12.18 -6.73
N GLN A 115 -10.64 -10.94 -6.29
CA GLN A 115 -11.00 -9.75 -7.06
C GLN A 115 -10.24 -9.69 -8.40
N ALA A 116 -8.99 -10.13 -8.43
CA ALA A 116 -8.16 -10.26 -9.62
C ALA A 116 -8.54 -11.45 -10.53
N LYS A 117 -9.62 -12.18 -10.22
CA LYS A 117 -10.10 -13.36 -10.96
C LYS A 117 -9.09 -14.51 -10.99
N ARG A 118 -8.41 -14.73 -9.86
CA ARG A 118 -7.46 -15.82 -9.61
C ARG A 118 -7.99 -16.76 -8.51
N PRO A 119 -9.06 -17.55 -8.79
CA PRO A 119 -9.76 -18.32 -7.76
C PRO A 119 -8.90 -19.34 -7.02
N GLU A 120 -8.01 -20.04 -7.72
CA GLU A 120 -7.16 -21.07 -7.11
C GLU A 120 -6.19 -20.46 -6.10
N GLU A 121 -5.49 -19.39 -6.49
CA GLU A 121 -4.58 -18.63 -5.62
C GLU A 121 -5.33 -17.97 -4.45
N ALA A 122 -6.54 -17.48 -4.70
CA ALA A 122 -7.40 -16.92 -3.66
C ALA A 122 -7.73 -17.94 -2.57
N LEU A 123 -8.22 -19.12 -2.97
CA LEU A 123 -8.55 -20.20 -2.05
C LEU A 123 -7.30 -20.73 -1.33
N GLU A 124 -6.16 -20.83 -2.01
CA GLU A 124 -4.90 -21.23 -1.37
C GLU A 124 -4.52 -20.27 -0.22
N LEU A 125 -4.50 -18.97 -0.48
CA LEU A 125 -4.16 -17.94 0.50
C LEU A 125 -5.16 -17.89 1.66
N LEU A 126 -6.46 -17.99 1.37
CA LEU A 126 -7.50 -18.02 2.40
C LEU A 126 -7.39 -19.29 3.28
N ASN A 127 -7.09 -20.44 2.70
CA ASN A 127 -6.86 -21.66 3.48
C ASN A 127 -5.60 -21.54 4.37
N ARG A 128 -4.53 -20.88 3.89
CA ARG A 128 -3.36 -20.57 4.71
C ARG A 128 -3.72 -19.60 5.84
N SER A 129 -4.52 -18.57 5.57
CA SER A 129 -5.05 -17.66 6.58
C SER A 129 -5.84 -18.42 7.65
N LEU A 130 -6.76 -19.31 7.26
CA LEU A 130 -7.60 -20.09 8.16
C LEU A 130 -6.78 -20.97 9.13
N LYS A 131 -5.64 -21.52 8.68
CA LYS A 131 -4.74 -22.30 9.53
C LYS A 131 -4.11 -21.47 10.66
N LEU A 132 -3.91 -20.17 10.42
CA LEU A 132 -3.28 -19.23 11.36
C LEU A 132 -4.29 -18.39 12.15
N ALA A 133 -5.55 -18.34 11.71
CA ALA A 133 -6.57 -17.51 12.31
C ALA A 133 -6.88 -17.92 13.76
N PRO A 134 -6.93 -16.97 14.72
CA PRO A 134 -7.43 -17.21 16.06
C PRO A 134 -8.85 -17.78 16.04
N ALA A 135 -9.23 -18.57 17.05
CA ALA A 135 -10.55 -19.24 17.10
C ALA A 135 -11.73 -18.29 16.80
N LEU A 136 -11.72 -17.09 17.39
CA LEU A 136 -12.75 -16.06 17.20
C LEU A 136 -12.81 -15.46 15.78
N LYS A 137 -11.78 -15.69 14.97
CA LYS A 137 -11.63 -15.17 13.61
C LYS A 137 -11.73 -16.24 12.52
N ARG A 138 -11.78 -17.53 12.88
CA ARG A 138 -11.88 -18.63 11.93
C ARG A 138 -13.14 -18.55 11.07
N GLN A 139 -14.29 -18.31 11.71
CA GLN A 139 -15.58 -18.22 11.01
C GLN A 139 -15.56 -17.14 9.91
N GLU A 140 -14.92 -16.01 10.17
CA GLU A 140 -14.77 -14.89 9.23
C GLU A 140 -13.98 -15.29 7.96
N VAL A 141 -12.98 -16.16 8.11
CA VAL A 141 -12.18 -16.67 6.98
C VAL A 141 -12.92 -17.82 6.28
N GLU A 142 -13.58 -18.69 7.03
CA GLU A 142 -14.41 -19.79 6.50
C GLU A 142 -15.56 -19.26 5.64
N GLU A 143 -16.23 -18.18 6.03
CA GLU A 143 -17.25 -17.52 5.20
C GLU A 143 -16.67 -17.00 3.88
N SER A 144 -15.48 -16.38 3.91
CA SER A 144 -14.81 -15.93 2.68
C SER A 144 -14.54 -17.09 1.72
N ILE A 145 -14.07 -18.22 2.24
CA ILE A 145 -13.80 -19.44 1.47
C ILE A 145 -15.10 -20.00 0.89
N ARG A 146 -16.13 -20.15 1.74
CA ARG A 146 -17.43 -20.70 1.36
C ARG A 146 -18.07 -19.86 0.25
N ASN A 147 -18.10 -18.54 0.39
CA ASN A 147 -18.68 -17.64 -0.61
C ASN A 147 -18.01 -17.83 -1.98
N ILE A 148 -16.67 -17.91 -2.02
CA ILE A 148 -15.94 -18.15 -3.28
C ILE A 148 -16.27 -19.55 -3.83
N GLN A 149 -16.33 -20.58 -2.99
CA GLN A 149 -16.67 -21.93 -3.42
C GLN A 149 -18.10 -22.03 -3.96
N GLU A 150 -19.07 -21.33 -3.36
CA GLU A 150 -20.45 -21.23 -3.87
C GLU A 150 -20.50 -20.52 -5.21
N GLU A 151 -19.81 -19.37 -5.35
CA GLU A 151 -19.73 -18.63 -6.61
C GLU A 151 -19.08 -19.44 -7.74
N LEU A 152 -18.14 -20.32 -7.40
CA LEU A 152 -17.51 -21.25 -8.34
C LEU A 152 -18.33 -22.54 -8.57
N GLY A 153 -19.44 -22.74 -7.86
CA GLY A 153 -20.25 -23.96 -7.94
C GLY A 153 -19.59 -25.22 -7.37
N LEU A 154 -18.56 -25.06 -6.53
CA LEU A 154 -17.84 -26.17 -5.89
C LEU A 154 -18.62 -26.78 -4.73
N ILE A 155 -19.53 -26.01 -4.14
CA ILE A 155 -20.44 -26.44 -3.08
C ILE A 155 -21.85 -25.89 -3.35
N GLN A 156 -22.87 -26.54 -2.79
CA GLN A 156 -24.23 -26.03 -2.86
C GLN A 156 -24.41 -24.84 -1.91
N LYS A 157 -25.15 -23.84 -2.38
CA LYS A 157 -25.55 -22.71 -1.55
C LYS A 157 -26.50 -23.20 -0.46
N GLU A 158 -26.15 -22.99 0.81
CA GLU A 158 -27.07 -23.29 1.91
C GLU A 158 -28.25 -22.30 1.86
N THR A 159 -29.37 -22.74 1.29
CA THR A 159 -30.64 -22.04 1.49
C THR A 159 -31.13 -22.31 2.90
N LEU A 160 -31.18 -21.28 3.74
CA LEU A 160 -31.73 -21.29 5.11
C LEU A 160 -33.25 -21.61 5.19
N LEU A 161 -33.83 -22.28 4.20
CA LEU A 161 -35.28 -22.46 4.04
C LEU A 161 -35.81 -23.84 4.44
N GLU A 162 -35.06 -24.64 5.20
CA GLU A 162 -35.59 -25.87 5.80
C GLU A 162 -35.26 -25.95 7.29
N LYS A 163 -35.95 -25.12 8.10
CA LYS A 163 -36.30 -25.44 9.50
C LYS A 163 -37.66 -24.86 9.86
#